data_AF-A0A0S8JED9-F1
#
_entry.id   AF-A0A0S8JED9-F1
#
_cell.length_a   1.000
_cell.length_b   1.000
_cell.length_c   1.000
_cell.angle_alpha   90.00
_cell.angle_beta   90.00
_cell.angle_gamma   90.00
#
_symmetry.space_group_name_H-M   'P 1'
#
loop_
_entity.id
_entity.type
_entity.pdbx_description
1 polymer ?
#
loop_
_entity_poly.entity_id
_entity_poly.type
_entity_poly.pdbx_seq_one_letter_code
_entity_poly.pdbx_strand_id
1 'polypeptide(L)'
;MKIYIACDAEGISGVYRRPDEIAEIRTMMTRDANAAVAGARAAGASEIVVWDLHNAGKTLLYEELEEGAEYVQGGPHVESLPGLDSSFAGVLLIGYHAMAGTARAVCDHTISSATWQHIWINGMMLGEVGLDALWAGRLGVPVLLVTGDDKVCAEARALLGDIETAQVKV
;
A
#
# COMPACT_ATOMS: atom_id res chain seq x y z
N MET A 1 -7.28 5.33 18.69
CA MET A 1 -7.49 5.40 17.23
C MET A 1 -6.66 4.29 16.61
N LYS A 2 -7.30 3.41 15.82
CA LYS A 2 -6.64 2.25 15.20
C LYS A 2 -6.39 2.53 13.71
N ILE A 3 -5.15 2.38 13.26
CA ILE A 3 -4.73 2.66 11.87
C ILE A 3 -4.19 1.38 11.23
N TYR A 4 -4.60 1.12 10.00
CA TYR A 4 -4.06 0.04 9.18
C TYR A 4 -3.08 0.62 8.17
N ILE A 5 -1.94 -0.03 7.99
CA ILE A 5 -0.91 0.35 7.03
C ILE A 5 -0.67 -0.86 6.14
N ALA A 6 -0.97 -0.75 4.85
CA ALA A 6 -0.64 -1.77 3.86
C ALA A 6 0.60 -1.30 3.10
N CYS A 7 1.66 -2.10 3.08
CA CYS A 7 2.93 -1.74 2.44
C CYS A 7 3.17 -2.63 1.21
N ASP A 8 3.36 -1.99 0.07
CA ASP A 8 3.84 -2.60 -1.18
C ASP A 8 5.23 -2.06 -1.57
N ALA A 9 5.89 -2.64 -2.56
CA ALA A 9 7.30 -2.35 -2.84
C ALA A 9 7.51 -1.46 -4.07
N GLU A 10 6.69 -1.60 -5.11
CA GLU A 10 6.87 -0.97 -6.42
C GLU A 10 6.84 0.55 -6.34
N GLY A 11 6.05 1.12 -5.42
CA GLY A 11 5.90 2.55 -5.18
C GLY A 11 6.85 3.14 -4.14
N ILE A 12 7.63 2.32 -3.44
CA ILE A 12 8.53 2.79 -2.36
C ILE A 12 9.55 3.82 -2.87
N SER A 13 9.92 4.73 -1.98
CA SER A 13 10.92 5.76 -2.23
C SER A 13 12.22 5.16 -2.78
N GLY A 14 12.70 5.67 -3.92
CA GLY A 14 13.94 5.20 -4.55
C GLY A 14 13.83 3.94 -5.41
N VAL A 15 12.67 3.28 -5.49
CA VAL A 15 12.43 2.16 -6.42
C VAL A 15 12.21 2.71 -7.84
N TYR A 16 13.05 2.32 -8.80
CA TYR A 16 13.06 2.82 -10.19
C TYR A 16 12.93 1.72 -11.26
N ARG A 17 12.83 0.46 -10.83
CA ARG A 17 12.66 -0.74 -11.64
C ARG A 17 12.04 -1.82 -10.76
N ARG A 18 11.85 -3.03 -11.28
CA ARG A 18 11.15 -4.08 -10.54
C ARG A 18 11.83 -4.33 -9.18
N PRO A 19 11.04 -4.41 -8.08
CA PRO A 19 11.57 -4.55 -6.72
C PRO A 19 12.58 -5.70 -6.55
N ASP A 20 12.35 -6.84 -7.22
CA ASP A 20 13.21 -8.03 -7.17
C ASP A 20 14.62 -7.80 -7.72
N GLU A 21 14.82 -6.74 -8.49
CA GLU A 21 16.11 -6.41 -9.08
C GLU A 21 16.93 -5.42 -8.20
N ILE A 22 16.33 -4.86 -7.15
CA ILE A 22 16.96 -3.88 -6.24
C ILE A 22 17.41 -4.58 -4.96
N ALA A 23 18.72 -4.62 -4.71
CA ALA A 23 19.29 -5.35 -3.58
C ALA A 23 18.81 -4.82 -2.22
N GLU A 24 18.59 -3.51 -2.13
CA GLU A 24 18.21 -2.80 -0.91
C GLU A 24 16.69 -2.69 -0.70
N ILE A 25 15.86 -3.32 -1.53
CA ILE A 25 14.40 -3.13 -1.51
C ILE A 25 13.79 -3.34 -0.13
N ARG A 26 14.22 -4.38 0.58
CA ARG A 26 13.72 -4.73 1.91
C ARG A 26 14.00 -3.62 2.92
N THR A 27 15.21 -3.06 2.89
CA THR A 27 15.61 -1.93 3.74
C THR A 27 14.82 -0.67 3.37
N MET A 28 14.67 -0.38 2.08
CA MET A 28 13.90 0.79 1.62
C MET A 28 12.44 0.71 2.05
N MET A 29 11.77 -0.42 1.81
CA MET A 29 10.38 -0.63 2.18
C MET A 29 10.18 -0.62 3.70
N THR A 30 11.10 -1.21 4.46
CA THR A 30 11.04 -1.17 5.93
C THR A 30 11.14 0.26 6.47
N ARG A 31 11.99 1.10 5.87
CA ARG A 31 12.12 2.50 6.28
C ARG A 31 10.88 3.33 5.98
N ASP A 32 10.27 3.15 4.81
CA ASP A 32 9.02 3.83 4.45
C ASP A 32 7.86 3.35 5.35
N ALA A 33 7.79 2.05 5.65
CA ALA A 33 6.82 1.49 6.61
C ALA A 33 6.99 2.08 8.01
N ASN A 34 8.23 2.12 8.53
CA ASN A 34 8.54 2.71 9.83
C ASN A 34 8.21 4.21 9.88
N ALA A 35 8.47 4.95 8.79
CA ALA A 35 8.09 6.36 8.69
C ALA A 35 6.56 6.53 8.77
N ALA A 36 5.78 5.65 8.14
CA ALA A 36 4.33 5.65 8.24
C ALA A 36 3.84 5.31 9.67
N VAL A 37 4.46 4.34 10.34
CA VAL A 37 4.19 4.01 11.76
C VAL A 37 4.46 5.21 12.66
N ALA A 38 5.64 5.84 12.52
CA ALA A 38 6.02 7.02 13.29
C ALA A 38 5.06 8.19 13.05
N GLY A 39 4.67 8.43 11.79
CA GLY A 39 3.69 9.45 11.42
C GLY A 39 2.31 9.19 12.02
N ALA A 40 1.80 7.96 11.93
CA ALA A 40 0.52 7.58 12.53
C ALA A 40 0.54 7.75 14.06
N ARG A 41 1.63 7.35 14.72
CA ARG A 41 1.81 7.55 16.18
C ARG A 41 1.85 9.03 16.56
N ALA A 42 2.59 9.84 15.80
CA ALA A 42 2.66 11.28 16.01
C ALA A 42 1.29 11.96 15.82
N ALA A 43 0.44 11.43 14.94
CA ALA A 43 -0.94 11.85 14.76
C ALA A 43 -1.92 11.32 15.83
N GLY A 44 -1.44 10.57 16.83
CA GLY A 44 -2.24 10.08 17.95
C GLY A 44 -2.87 8.69 17.74
N ALA A 45 -2.40 7.91 16.76
CA ALA A 45 -2.77 6.49 16.67
C ALA A 45 -2.27 5.75 17.91
N SER A 46 -3.16 4.96 18.52
CA SER A 46 -2.89 4.18 19.73
C SER A 46 -2.65 2.70 19.42
N GLU A 47 -3.15 2.24 18.28
CA GLU A 47 -3.02 0.88 17.76
C GLU A 47 -2.71 0.98 16.27
N ILE A 48 -1.66 0.30 15.82
CA ILE A 48 -1.18 0.34 14.43
C ILE A 48 -0.95 -1.10 13.99
N VAL A 49 -1.57 -1.48 12.88
CA VAL A 49 -1.31 -2.75 12.19
C VAL A 49 -0.62 -2.45 10.87
N VAL A 50 0.48 -3.13 10.59
CA VAL A 50 1.24 -3.01 9.35
C VAL A 50 1.22 -4.35 8.64
N TRP A 51 0.78 -4.37 7.39
CA TRP A 51 0.78 -5.56 6.56
C TRP A 51 1.81 -5.43 5.44
N ASP A 52 2.70 -6.42 5.37
CA ASP A 52 3.59 -6.63 4.24
C ASP A 52 2.84 -7.39 3.15
N LEU A 53 2.34 -6.67 2.13
CA LEU A 53 1.63 -7.33 1.02
C LEU A 53 2.58 -7.84 -0.07
N HIS A 54 3.77 -7.25 -0.18
CA HIS A 54 4.71 -7.55 -1.25
C HIS A 54 5.38 -8.93 -1.06
N ASN A 55 5.60 -9.65 -2.16
CA ASN A 55 6.36 -10.92 -2.20
C ASN A 55 5.90 -11.96 -1.14
N ALA A 56 4.58 -12.08 -0.96
CA ALA A 56 3.95 -12.95 0.04
C ALA A 56 4.39 -12.64 1.49
N GLY A 57 4.54 -11.34 1.80
CA GLY A 57 4.83 -10.82 3.12
C GLY A 57 6.23 -11.10 3.65
N LYS A 58 7.24 -11.07 2.77
CA LYS A 58 8.65 -11.41 3.09
C LYS A 58 9.60 -10.25 2.92
N THR A 59 9.08 -9.05 2.78
CA THR A 59 9.86 -7.88 2.36
C THR A 59 10.36 -7.11 3.57
N LEU A 60 9.49 -6.81 4.54
CA LEU A 60 9.86 -6.10 5.76
C LEU A 60 10.93 -6.88 6.57
N LEU A 61 11.89 -6.14 7.12
CA LEU A 61 12.99 -6.66 7.93
C LEU A 61 12.60 -6.63 9.40
N TYR A 62 12.33 -7.80 9.98
CA TYR A 62 11.89 -7.95 11.37
C TYR A 62 12.77 -7.20 12.37
N GLU A 63 14.09 -7.28 12.17
CA GLU A 63 15.11 -6.66 13.02
C GLU A 63 15.18 -5.13 12.92
N GLU A 64 14.53 -4.53 11.93
CA GLU A 64 14.49 -3.07 11.72
C GLU A 64 13.11 -2.47 11.96
N LEU A 65 12.09 -3.27 12.31
CA LEU A 65 10.72 -2.79 12.48
C LEU A 65 10.59 -1.83 13.66
N GLU A 66 9.85 -0.74 13.46
CA GLU A 66 9.52 0.22 14.51
C GLU A 66 8.69 -0.46 15.62
N GLU A 67 9.06 -0.25 16.88
CA GLU A 67 8.34 -0.83 18.01
C GLU A 67 6.92 -0.28 18.16
N GLY A 68 6.05 -1.06 18.81
CA GLY A 68 4.70 -0.65 19.19
C GLY A 68 3.71 -0.58 18.03
N ALA A 69 3.96 -1.32 16.95
CA ALA A 69 2.99 -1.70 15.94
C ALA A 69 2.90 -3.24 15.87
N GLU A 70 1.78 -3.76 15.39
CA GLU A 70 1.60 -5.17 15.08
C GLU A 70 1.88 -5.40 13.60
N TYR A 71 2.70 -6.40 13.28
CA TYR A 71 3.13 -6.67 11.91
C TYR A 71 2.56 -8.00 11.41
N VAL A 72 1.87 -7.93 10.27
CA VAL A 72 1.36 -9.08 9.55
C VAL A 72 2.35 -9.40 8.42
N GLN A 73 3.10 -10.48 8.58
CA GLN A 73 4.08 -10.98 7.61
C GLN A 73 3.78 -12.43 7.23
N GLY A 74 4.22 -12.81 6.03
CA GLY A 74 3.99 -14.11 5.44
C GLY A 74 2.68 -14.23 4.65
N GLY A 75 2.32 -15.48 4.34
CA GLY A 75 1.11 -15.81 3.61
C GLY A 75 0.95 -17.34 3.49
N PRO A 76 -0.11 -17.81 2.81
CA PRO A 76 -1.11 -17.01 2.09
C PRO A 76 -2.17 -16.40 3.01
N HIS A 77 -2.67 -15.23 2.64
CA HIS A 77 -3.88 -14.63 3.22
C HIS A 77 -5.05 -14.82 2.25
N VAL A 78 -6.22 -15.18 2.78
CA VAL A 78 -7.45 -15.38 1.98
C VAL A 78 -8.17 -14.06 1.74
N GLU A 79 -7.96 -13.09 2.61
CA GLU A 79 -8.60 -11.78 2.61
C GLU A 79 -7.68 -10.72 2.01
N SER A 80 -8.24 -9.76 1.26
CA SER A 80 -7.59 -8.47 1.02
C SER A 80 -7.48 -7.73 2.36
N LEU A 81 -6.34 -7.11 2.67
CA LEU A 81 -6.10 -6.39 3.94
C LEU A 81 -6.41 -7.26 5.20
N PRO A 82 -5.67 -8.36 5.43
CA PRO A 82 -5.91 -9.30 6.53
C PRO A 82 -5.95 -8.59 7.89
N GLY A 83 -6.99 -8.91 8.68
CA GLY A 83 -7.19 -8.35 10.02
C GLY A 83 -7.79 -6.93 10.05
N LEU A 84 -8.10 -6.34 8.89
CA LEU A 84 -8.88 -5.11 8.82
C LEU A 84 -10.34 -5.39 9.18
N ASP A 85 -10.91 -4.54 10.04
CA ASP A 85 -12.32 -4.57 10.41
C ASP A 85 -12.86 -3.14 10.58
N SER A 86 -14.16 -3.01 10.89
CA SER A 86 -14.82 -1.71 11.05
C SER A 86 -14.37 -0.89 12.28
N SER A 87 -13.47 -1.40 13.12
CA SER A 87 -12.91 -0.66 14.27
C SER A 87 -11.76 0.27 13.88
N PHE A 88 -11.19 0.09 12.68
CA PHE A 88 -10.13 0.94 12.16
C PHE A 88 -10.68 2.31 11.74
N ALA A 89 -9.93 3.35 12.08
CA ALA A 89 -10.26 4.72 11.70
C ALA A 89 -9.87 5.03 10.25
N GLY A 90 -8.94 4.26 9.67
CA GLY A 90 -8.53 4.41 8.29
C GLY A 90 -7.39 3.49 7.87
N VAL A 91 -7.16 3.45 6.56
CA VAL A 91 -6.10 2.70 5.90
C VAL A 91 -5.11 3.66 5.26
N LEU A 92 -3.81 3.39 5.42
CA LEU A 92 -2.71 4.04 4.70
C LEU A 92 -2.12 3.02 3.72
N LEU A 93 -2.09 3.35 2.43
CA LEU A 93 -1.52 2.53 1.37
C LEU A 93 -0.12 3.07 1.05
N ILE A 94 0.92 2.37 1.51
CA ILE A 94 2.31 2.83 1.45
C ILE A 94 3.06 2.09 0.35
N GLY A 95 3.72 2.83 -0.53
CA GLY A 95 4.52 2.25 -1.60
C GLY A 95 3.71 1.58 -2.70
N TYR A 96 2.48 2.03 -2.92
CA TYR A 96 1.61 1.52 -3.98
C TYR A 96 2.03 2.06 -5.35
N HIS A 97 1.60 1.37 -6.41
CA HIS A 97 1.86 1.73 -7.80
C HIS A 97 0.57 1.88 -8.60
N ALA A 98 0.69 2.47 -9.80
CA ALA A 98 -0.46 2.65 -10.67
C ALA A 98 -0.88 1.32 -11.31
N MET A 99 -2.15 1.25 -11.69
CA MET A 99 -2.76 0.11 -12.38
C MET A 99 -2.07 -0.18 -13.73
N ALA A 100 -2.13 -1.43 -14.18
CA ALA A 100 -1.52 -1.83 -15.46
C ALA A 100 -2.06 -1.01 -16.65
N GLY A 101 -1.16 -0.68 -17.58
CA GLY A 101 -1.45 0.15 -18.74
C GLY A 101 -1.32 1.66 -18.47
N THR A 102 -0.93 2.06 -17.25
CA THR A 102 -0.76 3.48 -16.91
C THR A 102 0.52 4.02 -17.53
N ALA A 103 0.37 4.89 -18.53
CA ALA A 103 1.49 5.42 -19.28
C ALA A 103 2.48 6.20 -18.39
N ARG A 104 3.75 5.77 -18.43
CA ARG A 104 4.88 6.36 -17.69
C ARG A 104 4.79 6.19 -16.16
N ALA A 105 4.01 5.24 -15.67
CA ALA A 105 4.08 4.83 -14.27
C ALA A 105 5.29 3.93 -14.05
N VAL A 106 5.88 4.02 -12.85
CA VAL A 106 6.95 3.11 -12.43
C VAL A 106 6.32 1.78 -12.01
N CYS A 107 6.73 0.69 -12.65
CA CYS A 107 6.30 -0.67 -12.30
C CYS A 107 4.78 -0.89 -12.35
N ASP A 108 4.10 -0.27 -13.32
CA ASP A 108 2.65 -0.42 -13.47
C ASP A 108 2.23 -1.87 -13.70
N HIS A 109 1.31 -2.34 -12.88
CA HIS A 109 0.64 -3.61 -13.04
C HIS A 109 -0.62 -3.67 -12.18
N THR A 110 -1.35 -4.77 -12.28
CA THR A 110 -2.53 -5.03 -11.44
C THR A 110 -2.49 -6.49 -11.01
N ILE A 111 -2.28 -6.78 -9.73
CA ILE A 111 -2.18 -8.10 -9.07
C ILE A 111 -1.00 -8.96 -9.54
N SER A 112 -0.86 -9.16 -10.85
CA SER A 112 0.29 -9.83 -11.43
C SER A 112 0.50 -9.37 -12.86
N SER A 113 1.68 -8.82 -13.12
CA SER A 113 2.12 -8.43 -14.46
C SER A 113 2.16 -9.58 -15.47
N ALA A 114 2.07 -10.84 -15.01
CA ALA A 114 2.11 -12.02 -15.86
C ALA A 114 0.72 -12.52 -16.29
N THR A 115 -0.32 -12.27 -15.49
CA THR A 115 -1.64 -12.91 -15.68
C THR A 115 -2.81 -11.94 -15.69
N TRP A 116 -2.62 -10.70 -15.26
CA TRP A 116 -3.67 -9.69 -15.16
C TRP A 116 -3.23 -8.41 -15.87
N GLN A 117 -4.07 -7.95 -16.80
CA GLN A 117 -3.88 -6.64 -17.44
C GLN A 117 -4.81 -5.61 -16.82
N HIS A 118 -6.11 -5.88 -16.80
CA HIS A 118 -7.10 -4.93 -16.28
C HIS A 118 -8.15 -5.68 -15.47
N ILE A 119 -8.65 -5.04 -14.41
CA ILE A 119 -9.78 -5.50 -13.63
C ILE A 119 -10.89 -4.45 -13.73
N TRP A 120 -12.11 -4.89 -14.04
CA TRP A 120 -13.29 -4.02 -14.08
C TRP A 120 -14.31 -4.45 -13.04
N ILE A 121 -14.74 -3.50 -12.22
CA ILE A 121 -15.81 -3.69 -11.25
C ILE A 121 -16.87 -2.63 -11.51
N ASN A 122 -18.11 -3.07 -11.79
CA ASN A 122 -19.23 -2.19 -12.13
C ASN A 122 -18.92 -1.19 -13.27
N GLY A 123 -18.13 -1.62 -14.26
CA GLY A 123 -17.75 -0.80 -15.40
C GLY A 123 -16.60 0.19 -15.13
N MET A 124 -16.08 0.26 -13.91
CA MET A 124 -14.89 1.04 -13.57
C MET A 124 -13.65 0.15 -13.60
N MET A 125 -12.58 0.62 -14.24
CA MET A 125 -11.29 -0.05 -14.24
C MET A 125 -10.56 0.29 -12.95
N LEU A 126 -10.04 -0.73 -12.24
CA LEU A 126 -9.38 -0.57 -10.95
C LEU A 126 -8.01 -1.24 -10.97
N GLY A 127 -7.01 -0.56 -10.41
CA GLY A 127 -5.78 -1.14 -9.91
C GLY A 127 -5.90 -1.61 -8.46
N GLU A 128 -4.76 -1.91 -7.85
CA GLU A 128 -4.68 -2.43 -6.48
C GLU A 128 -5.13 -1.42 -5.44
N VAL A 129 -4.81 -0.12 -5.64
CA VAL A 129 -5.38 0.99 -4.84
C VAL A 129 -6.91 0.89 -4.78
N GLY A 130 -7.55 0.66 -5.93
CA GLY A 130 -8.99 0.58 -6.02
C GLY A 130 -9.59 -0.69 -5.43
N LEU A 131 -8.89 -1.82 -5.57
CA LEU A 131 -9.33 -3.09 -4.98
C LEU A 131 -9.26 -3.05 -3.45
N ASP A 132 -8.18 -2.52 -2.90
CA ASP A 132 -8.03 -2.38 -1.44
C ASP A 132 -8.95 -1.31 -0.87
N ALA A 133 -9.15 -0.19 -1.58
CA ALA A 133 -10.13 0.81 -1.19
C ALA A 133 -11.57 0.27 -1.22
N LEU A 134 -11.91 -0.57 -2.21
CA LEU A 134 -13.21 -1.23 -2.28
C LEU A 134 -13.41 -2.17 -1.08
N TRP A 135 -12.38 -2.93 -0.71
CA TRP A 135 -12.42 -3.82 0.44
C TRP A 135 -12.55 -3.06 1.76
N ALA A 136 -11.74 -2.03 1.98
CA ALA A 136 -11.82 -1.17 3.16
C ALA A 136 -13.18 -0.46 3.24
N GLY A 137 -13.68 0.05 2.11
CA GLY A 137 -14.98 0.71 2.02
C GLY A 137 -16.15 -0.21 2.37
N ARG A 138 -16.06 -1.51 2.03
CA ARG A 138 -17.07 -2.52 2.45
C ARG A 138 -17.17 -2.63 3.98
N LEU A 139 -16.07 -2.40 4.69
CA LEU A 139 -16.00 -2.41 6.15
C LEU A 139 -16.32 -1.03 6.78
N GLY A 140 -16.60 -0.02 5.96
CA GLY A 140 -16.82 1.35 6.40
C GLY A 140 -15.54 2.09 6.81
N VAL A 141 -14.37 1.59 6.39
CA VAL A 141 -13.07 2.17 6.72
C VAL A 141 -12.55 2.98 5.52
N PRO A 142 -12.26 4.29 5.66
CA PRO A 142 -11.75 5.10 4.57
C PRO A 142 -10.24 4.85 4.33
N VAL A 143 -9.82 5.00 3.08
CA VAL A 143 -8.39 5.19 2.76
C VAL A 143 -8.05 6.65 3.03
N LEU A 144 -7.06 6.89 3.90
CA LEU A 144 -6.65 8.24 4.31
C LEU A 144 -5.42 8.75 3.54
N LEU A 145 -4.54 7.84 3.11
CA LEU A 145 -3.29 8.16 2.46
C LEU A 145 -2.95 7.11 1.41
N VAL A 146 -2.43 7.57 0.27
CA VAL A 146 -1.73 6.72 -0.72
C VAL A 146 -0.35 7.30 -1.02
N THR A 147 0.70 6.48 -0.99
CA THR A 147 2.06 6.91 -1.34
C THR A 147 2.61 6.11 -2.51
N GLY A 148 3.41 6.78 -3.35
CA GLY A 148 4.07 6.15 -4.50
C GLY A 148 4.59 7.17 -5.51
N ASP A 149 4.53 6.85 -6.80
CA ASP A 149 4.88 7.80 -7.87
C ASP A 149 3.76 8.83 -8.14
N ASP A 150 3.99 9.72 -9.11
CA ASP A 150 3.00 10.74 -9.47
C ASP A 150 1.74 10.14 -10.10
N LYS A 151 1.84 8.95 -10.72
CA LYS A 151 0.73 8.27 -11.41
C LYS A 151 -0.23 7.62 -10.43
N VAL A 152 0.26 6.88 -9.44
CA VAL A 152 -0.61 6.30 -8.41
C VAL A 152 -1.27 7.39 -7.57
N CYS A 153 -0.57 8.50 -7.31
CA CYS A 153 -1.16 9.64 -6.60
C CYS A 153 -2.29 10.29 -7.42
N ALA A 154 -2.15 10.36 -8.75
CA ALA A 154 -3.20 10.84 -9.63
C ALA A 154 -4.37 9.85 -9.72
N GLU A 155 -4.09 8.55 -9.84
CA GLU A 155 -5.08 7.47 -9.83
C GLU A 155 -5.92 7.49 -8.54
N ALA A 156 -5.25 7.55 -7.40
CA ALA A 156 -5.88 7.55 -6.08
C ALA A 156 -6.84 8.74 -5.91
N ARG A 157 -6.42 9.96 -6.28
CA ARG A 157 -7.30 11.14 -6.22
C ARG A 157 -8.46 11.07 -7.21
N ALA A 158 -8.22 10.55 -8.42
CA ALA A 158 -9.27 10.40 -9.41
C ALA A 158 -10.37 9.42 -8.94
N LEU A 159 -9.98 8.39 -8.20
CA LEU A 159 -10.89 7.36 -7.69
C LEU A 159 -11.56 7.74 -6.36
N LEU A 160 -10.80 8.25 -5.40
CA LEU A 160 -11.20 8.42 -3.99
C LEU A 160 -11.53 9.87 -3.61
N GLY A 161 -11.31 10.83 -4.53
CA GLY A 161 -11.56 12.24 -4.30
C GLY A 161 -10.42 12.94 -3.56
N ASP A 162 -10.77 13.81 -2.61
CA ASP A 162 -9.82 14.61 -1.84
C ASP A 162 -9.23 13.80 -0.69
N ILE A 163 -8.29 12.90 -1.04
CA ILE A 163 -7.48 12.13 -0.10
C ILE A 163 -6.05 12.66 -0.07
N GLU A 164 -5.35 12.42 1.04
CA GLU A 164 -3.93 12.72 1.11
C GLU A 164 -3.15 11.77 0.21
N THR A 165 -2.15 12.30 -0.47
CA THR A 165 -1.19 11.46 -1.21
C THR A 165 0.22 11.98 -0.99
N ALA A 166 1.20 11.09 -0.83
CA ALA A 166 2.60 11.45 -0.81
C ALA A 166 3.31 10.92 -2.06
N GLN A 167 3.62 11.82 -2.99
CA GLN A 167 4.44 11.51 -4.14
C GLN A 167 5.91 11.45 -3.71
N VAL A 168 6.50 10.26 -3.73
CA VAL A 168 7.89 10.02 -3.30
C VAL A 168 8.86 9.92 -4.47
N LYS A 169 8.35 9.82 -5.71
CA LYS A 169 9.13 9.74 -6.95
C LYS A 169 8.31 10.14 -8.19
N VAL A 170 8.97 10.14 -9.36
CA VAL A 170 8.43 10.45 -10.70
C VAL A 170 8.92 9.46 -11.73
#